data_AF-A0A952M930-F1
#
_entry.id   AF-A0A952M930-F1
#
_cell.length_a   1.000
_cell.length_b   1.000
_cell.length_c   1.000
_cell.angle_alpha   90.00
_cell.angle_beta   90.00
_cell.angle_gamma   90.00
#
_symmetry.space_group_name_H-M   'P 1'
#
loop_
_entity.id
_entity.type
_entity.pdbx_description
1 polymer ?
#
loop_
_entity_poly.entity_id
_entity_poly.type
_entity_poly.pdbx_seq_one_letter_code
_entity_poly.pdbx_strand_id
1 'polypeptide(L)'
;MYPDVNWQSVSFYEGLPWFILSSKATAIALPESYSFSKINIHLTNFDENSIDKLGVLVHESFHALQYTAIGVSGLGFIRLFMVKYFSFWVANGYRSNPMEIDAYKHEEEFCSCFGKFLTQRNLNFKKEMLAQFLNANTNLIRRKNELRYEVKILNFLLGAFFVFVIGICLPISEFFLWIVYGFLSILNIFISSISKRK
;
A
#
# COMPACT_ATOMS: atom_id res chain seq x y z
N MET A 1 7.11 8.70 11.42
CA MET A 1 5.92 8.10 12.06
C MET A 1 6.10 6.61 12.35
N TYR A 2 6.64 5.82 11.41
CA TYR A 2 6.86 4.37 11.63
C TYR A 2 8.35 4.03 11.65
N PRO A 3 9.02 4.11 12.82
CA PRO A 3 10.46 3.91 12.92
C PRO A 3 10.88 2.46 12.67
N ASP A 4 9.99 1.50 12.88
CA ASP A 4 10.31 0.08 12.76
C ASP A 4 10.20 -0.43 11.31
N VAL A 5 9.62 0.36 10.40
CA VAL A 5 9.49 0.01 8.98
C VAL A 5 10.84 0.14 8.29
N ASN A 6 11.25 -0.89 7.55
CA ASN A 6 12.39 -0.81 6.65
C ASN A 6 12.00 -0.06 5.36
N TRP A 7 12.14 1.25 5.37
CA TRP A 7 11.79 2.10 4.22
C TRP A 7 12.61 1.81 2.95
N GLN A 8 13.77 1.15 3.03
CA GLN A 8 14.52 0.71 1.83
C GLN A 8 13.81 -0.44 1.09
N SER A 9 12.88 -1.11 1.75
CA SER A 9 12.04 -2.15 1.15
C SER A 9 10.67 -1.63 0.68
N VAL A 10 10.41 -0.33 0.82
CA VAL A 10 9.14 0.29 0.41
C VAL A 10 9.40 1.21 -0.77
N SER A 11 8.67 0.98 -1.86
CA SER A 11 8.69 1.81 -3.06
C SER A 11 7.36 2.53 -3.21
N PHE A 12 7.39 3.76 -3.72
CA PHE A 12 6.19 4.55 -3.99
C PHE A 12 5.99 4.71 -5.50
N TYR A 13 4.74 4.56 -5.95
CA TYR A 13 4.37 4.65 -7.37
C TYR A 13 3.14 5.54 -7.55
N GLU A 14 3.15 6.33 -8.62
CA GLU A 14 1.98 7.07 -9.08
C GLU A 14 1.07 6.13 -9.89
N GLY A 15 -0.22 6.14 -9.60
CA GLY A 15 -1.23 5.30 -10.24
C GLY A 15 -1.42 3.93 -9.56
N LEU A 16 -2.58 3.31 -9.80
CA LEU A 16 -2.91 1.99 -9.26
C LEU A 16 -2.46 0.86 -10.19
N PRO A 17 -2.18 -0.33 -9.64
CA PRO A 17 -1.97 -1.53 -10.43
C PRO A 17 -3.17 -1.84 -11.32
N TRP A 18 -2.91 -2.40 -12.51
CA TRP A 18 -3.91 -2.66 -13.54
C TRP A 18 -5.12 -3.48 -13.05
N PHE A 19 -4.89 -4.45 -12.15
CA PHE A 19 -5.91 -5.34 -11.62
C PHE A 19 -6.81 -4.68 -10.56
N ILE A 20 -6.51 -3.44 -10.16
CA ILE A 20 -7.27 -2.65 -9.17
C ILE A 20 -7.91 -1.41 -9.80
N LEU A 21 -7.67 -1.14 -11.09
CA LEU A 21 -8.20 0.04 -11.79
C LEU A 21 -9.73 0.12 -11.80
N SER A 22 -10.44 -1.02 -11.71
CA SER A 22 -11.91 -1.05 -11.62
C SER A 22 -12.45 -0.81 -10.21
N SER A 23 -11.58 -0.69 -9.21
CA SER A 23 -11.96 -0.40 -7.83
C SER A 23 -12.21 1.10 -7.61
N LYS A 24 -12.81 1.44 -6.47
CA LYS A 24 -12.91 2.83 -5.99
C LYS A 24 -11.72 3.26 -5.12
N ALA A 25 -10.66 2.45 -5.06
CA ALA A 25 -9.48 2.77 -4.27
C ALA A 25 -8.77 3.99 -4.87
N THR A 26 -8.15 4.81 -4.03
CA THR A 26 -7.31 5.94 -4.43
C THR A 26 -5.84 5.72 -4.07
N ALA A 27 -5.58 4.71 -3.25
CA ALA A 27 -4.26 4.24 -2.88
C ALA A 27 -4.32 2.76 -2.50
N ILE A 28 -3.15 2.09 -2.48
CA ILE A 28 -3.03 0.74 -1.94
C ILE A 28 -1.56 0.38 -1.63
N ALA A 29 -1.34 -0.31 -0.52
CA ALA A 29 -0.08 -0.96 -0.16
C ALA A 29 -0.13 -2.46 -0.49
N LEU A 30 0.75 -2.90 -1.40
CA LEU A 30 0.80 -4.29 -1.88
C LEU A 30 2.21 -4.87 -1.79
N PRO A 31 2.36 -6.20 -1.67
CA PRO A 31 3.67 -6.81 -1.78
C PRO A 31 4.11 -6.86 -3.26
N GLU A 32 5.38 -6.60 -3.54
CA GLU A 32 5.90 -6.73 -4.91
C GLU A 32 5.91 -8.21 -5.33
N SER A 33 5.27 -8.51 -6.47
CA SER A 33 5.00 -9.88 -6.97
C SER A 33 6.21 -10.82 -6.97
N TYR A 34 7.40 -10.31 -7.31
CA TYR A 34 8.62 -11.11 -7.50
C TYR A 34 9.67 -10.89 -6.39
N SER A 35 9.26 -10.41 -5.22
CA SER A 35 10.16 -10.11 -4.11
C SER A 35 9.75 -10.76 -2.81
N PHE A 36 10.75 -11.04 -1.97
CA PHE A 36 10.59 -11.66 -0.65
C PHE A 36 10.34 -10.67 0.49
N SER A 37 10.49 -9.37 0.24
CA SER A 37 10.41 -8.36 1.30
C SER A 37 9.86 -7.01 0.85
N LYS A 38 9.86 -6.72 -0.46
CA LYS A 38 9.48 -5.40 -0.95
C LYS A 38 7.97 -5.17 -0.92
N ILE A 39 7.60 -3.93 -0.64
CA ILE A 39 6.22 -3.42 -0.58
C ILE A 39 6.14 -2.23 -1.51
N ASN A 40 5.08 -2.15 -2.29
CA ASN A 40 4.78 -1.06 -3.19
C ASN A 40 3.56 -0.31 -2.66
N ILE A 41 3.71 0.99 -2.43
CA ILE A 41 2.61 1.90 -2.11
C ILE A 41 2.26 2.66 -3.37
N HIS A 42 1.03 2.48 -3.83
CA HIS A 42 0.47 3.13 -5.00
C HIS A 42 -0.45 4.26 -4.57
N LEU A 43 -0.32 5.44 -5.16
CA LEU A 43 -1.12 6.62 -4.85
C LEU A 43 -1.63 7.24 -6.15
N THR A 44 -2.90 7.67 -6.19
CA THR A 44 -3.47 8.37 -7.35
C THR A 44 -3.60 9.87 -7.09
N ASN A 45 -3.08 10.68 -8.01
CA ASN A 45 -3.11 12.13 -7.95
C ASN A 45 -2.64 12.61 -6.57
N PHE A 46 -1.46 12.17 -6.15
CA PHE A 46 -0.92 12.52 -4.84
C PHE A 46 -0.55 14.00 -4.81
N ASP A 47 -1.05 14.70 -3.79
CA ASP A 47 -0.71 16.10 -3.52
C ASP A 47 -0.09 16.20 -2.12
N GLU A 48 1.21 16.47 -2.08
CA GLU A 48 1.96 16.65 -0.84
C GLU A 48 1.49 17.87 -0.04
N ASN A 49 0.69 18.78 -0.62
CA ASN A 49 0.10 19.95 0.02
C ASN A 49 -1.38 19.75 0.39
N SER A 50 -1.89 18.52 0.38
CA SER A 50 -3.23 18.17 0.86
C SER A 50 -3.15 17.31 2.12
N ILE A 51 -3.85 17.75 3.18
CA ILE A 51 -3.95 16.99 4.44
C ILE A 51 -4.59 15.62 4.19
N ASP A 52 -5.66 15.58 3.39
CA ASP A 52 -6.38 14.34 3.08
C ASP A 52 -5.47 13.37 2.32
N LYS A 53 -4.68 13.86 1.35
CA LYS A 53 -3.72 13.01 0.61
C LYS A 53 -2.59 12.51 1.49
N LEU A 54 -2.11 13.32 2.42
CA LEU A 54 -1.14 12.88 3.43
C LEU A 54 -1.74 11.87 4.41
N GLY A 55 -3.01 12.03 4.78
CA GLY A 55 -3.76 11.05 5.56
C GLY A 55 -3.79 9.68 4.87
N VAL A 56 -4.11 9.67 3.57
CA VAL A 56 -4.05 8.44 2.76
C VAL A 56 -2.63 7.86 2.71
N LEU A 57 -1.58 8.68 2.57
CA LEU A 57 -0.20 8.19 2.65
C LEU A 57 0.12 7.59 4.03
N VAL A 58 -0.37 8.19 5.11
CA VAL A 58 -0.25 7.69 6.48
C VAL A 58 -0.95 6.33 6.62
N HIS A 59 -2.15 6.19 6.04
CA HIS A 59 -2.90 4.93 5.98
C HIS A 59 -2.09 3.81 5.32
N GLU A 60 -1.63 4.02 4.09
CA GLU A 60 -0.87 3.00 3.35
C GLU A 60 0.48 2.68 4.00
N SER A 61 1.11 3.69 4.59
CA SER A 61 2.34 3.53 5.36
C SER A 61 2.12 2.74 6.65
N PHE A 62 0.92 2.82 7.25
CA PHE A 62 0.55 1.99 8.39
C PHE A 62 0.43 0.51 8.00
N HIS A 63 -0.05 0.21 6.79
CA HIS A 63 0.01 -1.16 6.26
C HIS A 63 1.46 -1.65 6.13
N ALA A 64 2.42 -0.81 5.71
CA ALA A 64 3.84 -1.20 5.71
C ALA A 64 4.37 -1.54 7.13
N LEU A 65 3.89 -0.85 8.16
CA LEU A 65 4.17 -1.23 9.56
C LEU A 65 3.54 -2.57 9.93
N GLN A 66 2.28 -2.82 9.53
CA GLN A 66 1.61 -4.09 9.75
C GLN A 66 2.31 -5.27 9.05
N TYR A 67 2.80 -5.07 7.81
CA TYR A 67 3.67 -6.03 7.12
C TYR A 67 4.90 -6.37 7.97
N THR A 68 5.55 -5.33 8.51
CA THR A 68 6.73 -5.49 9.36
C THR A 68 6.43 -6.24 10.66
N ALA A 69 5.26 -6.00 11.26
CA ALA A 69 4.85 -6.63 12.51
C ALA A 69 4.44 -8.10 12.33
N ILE A 70 3.71 -8.42 11.26
CA ILE A 70 3.22 -9.79 11.01
C ILE A 70 4.31 -10.65 10.37
N GLY A 71 5.16 -10.07 9.54
CA GLY A 71 6.23 -10.75 8.83
C GLY A 71 6.24 -10.39 7.35
N VAL A 72 7.40 -9.90 6.89
CA VAL A 72 7.65 -9.57 5.47
C VAL A 72 8.05 -10.80 4.65
N SER A 73 8.50 -11.88 5.29
CA SER A 73 9.00 -13.08 4.63
C SER A 73 7.91 -13.80 3.83
N GLY A 74 8.17 -13.98 2.53
CA GLY A 74 7.29 -14.68 1.59
C GLY A 74 7.32 -14.02 0.22
N LEU A 75 7.04 -14.78 -0.84
CA LEU A 75 7.12 -14.29 -2.22
C LEU A 75 5.82 -13.58 -2.63
N GLY A 76 5.92 -12.30 -2.96
CA GLY A 76 4.78 -11.51 -3.44
C GLY A 76 3.56 -11.60 -2.51
N PHE A 77 2.40 -11.96 -3.06
CA PHE A 77 1.17 -12.12 -2.29
C PHE A 77 1.22 -13.27 -1.29
N ILE A 78 2.11 -14.25 -1.46
CA ILE A 78 2.28 -15.41 -0.56
C ILE A 78 3.07 -14.97 0.68
N ARG A 79 2.49 -14.07 1.47
CA ARG A 79 3.02 -13.54 2.73
C ARG A 79 1.96 -13.64 3.82
N LEU A 80 2.40 -13.84 5.07
CA LEU A 80 1.49 -14.01 6.20
C LEU A 80 0.60 -12.79 6.44
N PHE A 81 1.09 -11.59 6.15
CA PHE A 81 0.27 -10.36 6.16
C PHE A 81 -0.96 -10.52 5.26
N MET A 82 -0.77 -10.93 4.00
CA MET A 82 -1.88 -11.09 3.06
C MET A 82 -2.85 -12.18 3.51
N VAL A 83 -2.32 -13.26 4.09
CA VAL A 83 -3.16 -14.34 4.62
C VAL A 83 -4.06 -13.79 5.71
N LYS A 84 -3.50 -13.09 6.71
CA LYS A 84 -4.29 -12.47 7.79
C LYS A 84 -5.27 -11.43 7.24
N TYR A 85 -4.82 -10.60 6.31
CA TYR A 85 -5.66 -9.58 5.68
C TYR A 85 -6.90 -10.20 5.04
N PHE A 86 -6.72 -11.20 4.16
CA PHE A 86 -7.83 -11.90 3.53
C PHE A 86 -8.66 -12.72 4.52
N SER A 87 -8.06 -13.25 5.58
CA SER A 87 -8.79 -13.96 6.63
C SER A 87 -9.80 -13.06 7.32
N PHE A 88 -9.41 -11.83 7.65
CA PHE A 88 -10.32 -10.84 8.23
C PHE A 88 -11.34 -10.31 7.22
N TRP A 89 -10.91 -10.11 5.97
CA TRP A 89 -11.82 -9.72 4.90
C TRP A 89 -12.93 -10.76 4.67
N VAL A 90 -12.60 -12.05 4.65
CA VAL A 90 -13.61 -13.13 4.55
C VAL A 90 -14.54 -13.13 5.76
N ALA A 91 -14.00 -12.89 6.96
CA ALA A 91 -14.78 -12.94 8.20
C ALA A 91 -15.76 -11.76 8.34
N ASN A 92 -15.32 -10.57 7.95
CA ASN A 92 -15.96 -9.31 8.35
C ASN A 92 -16.30 -8.39 7.16
N GLY A 93 -15.77 -8.67 5.97
CA GLY A 93 -15.77 -7.75 4.84
C GLY A 93 -14.70 -6.66 4.96
N TYR A 94 -14.53 -5.86 3.91
CA TYR A 94 -13.50 -4.82 3.82
C TYR A 94 -13.63 -3.75 4.92
N ARG A 95 -14.82 -3.14 5.07
CA ARG A 95 -15.06 -2.04 6.03
C ARG A 95 -14.90 -2.44 7.50
N SER A 96 -14.96 -3.73 7.79
CA SER A 96 -14.84 -4.25 9.15
C SER A 96 -13.59 -5.12 9.32
N ASN A 97 -12.64 -5.04 8.39
CA ASN A 97 -11.33 -5.67 8.52
C ASN A 97 -10.55 -4.91 9.62
N PRO A 98 -10.15 -5.57 10.74
CA PRO A 98 -9.42 -4.90 11.82
C PRO A 98 -8.15 -4.18 11.36
N MET A 99 -7.49 -4.72 10.33
CA MET A 99 -6.27 -4.11 9.79
C MET A 99 -6.55 -2.79 9.07
N GLU A 100 -7.71 -2.67 8.40
CA GLU A 100 -8.18 -1.42 7.77
C GLU A 100 -8.71 -0.45 8.82
N ILE A 101 -9.46 -0.93 9.82
CA ILE A 101 -9.97 -0.10 10.93
C ILE A 101 -8.82 0.61 11.65
N ASP A 102 -7.75 -0.10 11.97
CA ASP A 102 -6.59 0.50 12.63
C ASP A 102 -5.87 1.52 11.74
N ALA A 103 -5.78 1.25 10.43
CA ALA A 103 -5.18 2.17 9.46
C ALA A 103 -6.01 3.45 9.32
N TYR A 104 -7.32 3.34 9.13
CA TYR A 104 -8.25 4.48 9.08
C TYR A 104 -8.26 5.28 10.37
N LYS A 105 -8.27 4.61 11.53
CA LYS A 105 -8.20 5.30 12.81
C LYS A 105 -6.95 6.16 12.91
N HIS A 106 -5.82 5.63 12.46
CA HIS A 106 -4.56 6.34 12.53
C HIS A 106 -4.45 7.48 11.50
N GLU A 107 -5.02 7.30 10.31
CA GLU A 107 -5.25 8.37 9.32
C GLU A 107 -6.09 9.50 9.92
N GLU A 108 -7.23 9.19 10.52
CA GLU A 108 -8.12 10.18 11.15
C GLU A 108 -7.42 10.93 12.30
N GLU A 109 -6.68 10.22 13.16
CA GLU A 109 -5.86 10.80 14.22
C GLU A 109 -4.83 11.79 13.66
N PHE A 110 -4.13 11.40 12.59
CA PHE A 110 -3.15 12.26 11.93
C PHE A 110 -3.82 13.51 11.35
N CYS A 111 -4.88 13.36 10.55
CA CYS A 111 -5.58 14.48 9.92
C CYS A 111 -6.15 15.44 10.96
N SER A 112 -6.74 14.93 12.04
CA SER A 112 -7.26 15.75 13.14
C SER A 112 -6.15 16.52 13.87
N CYS A 113 -5.06 15.84 14.23
CA CYS A 113 -3.92 16.47 14.90
C CYS A 113 -3.26 17.53 14.01
N PHE A 114 -3.09 17.25 12.72
CA PHE A 114 -2.43 18.17 11.80
C PHE A 114 -3.31 19.38 11.47
N GLY A 115 -4.61 19.17 11.24
CA GLY A 115 -5.57 20.26 11.08
C GLY A 115 -5.57 21.18 12.30
N LYS A 116 -5.65 20.63 13.52
CA LYS A 116 -5.54 21.42 14.76
C LYS A 116 -4.22 22.19 14.87
N PHE A 117 -3.10 21.55 14.52
CA PHE A 117 -1.78 22.18 14.55
C PHE A 117 -1.71 23.42 13.66
N LEU A 118 -2.30 23.36 12.47
CA LEU A 118 -2.38 24.49 11.52
C LEU A 118 -3.34 25.58 12.01
N THR A 119 -4.55 25.22 12.42
CA THR A 119 -5.56 26.17 12.90
C THR A 119 -5.09 26.95 14.13
N GLN A 120 -4.52 26.26 15.13
CA GLN A 120 -4.04 26.89 16.36
C GLN A 120 -2.91 27.90 16.13
N ARG A 121 -2.16 27.76 15.03
CA ARG A 121 -1.05 28.64 14.68
C ARG A 121 -1.39 29.63 13.58
N ASN A 122 -2.63 29.60 13.07
CA ASN A 122 -3.07 30.36 11.91
C ASN A 122 -2.12 30.20 10.70
N LEU A 123 -1.71 28.96 10.43
CA LEU A 123 -0.76 28.65 9.36
C LEU A 123 -1.47 28.02 8.17
N ASN A 124 -1.07 28.43 6.96
CA ASN A 124 -1.35 27.65 5.76
C ASN A 124 -0.43 26.44 5.73
N PHE A 125 -0.95 25.31 5.23
CA PHE A 125 -0.15 24.10 5.12
C PHE A 125 1.04 24.32 4.17
N LYS A 126 2.23 23.93 4.63
CA LYS A 126 3.45 23.76 3.85
C LYS A 126 4.14 22.47 4.26
N LYS A 127 4.60 21.66 3.31
CA LYS A 127 5.18 20.33 3.60
C LYS A 127 6.37 20.37 4.57
N GLU A 128 7.15 21.46 4.55
CA GLU A 128 8.32 21.63 5.41
C GLU A 128 7.94 21.62 6.90
N MET A 129 6.67 21.92 7.21
CA MET A 129 6.13 21.91 8.56
C MET A 129 5.89 20.50 9.10
N LEU A 130 5.86 19.47 8.25
CA LEU A 130 5.61 18.09 8.66
C LEU A 130 6.66 17.61 9.66
N ALA A 131 7.94 17.92 9.45
CA ALA A 131 8.99 17.54 10.39
C ALA A 131 8.76 18.16 11.78
N GLN A 132 8.44 19.45 11.83
CA GLN A 132 8.14 20.15 13.10
C GLN A 132 6.87 19.59 13.77
N PHE A 133 5.82 19.35 12.98
CA PHE A 133 4.57 18.77 13.46
C PHE A 133 4.80 17.39 14.08
N LEU A 134 5.52 16.50 13.39
CA LEU A 134 5.79 15.15 13.85
C LEU A 134 6.68 15.14 15.11
N ASN A 135 7.65 16.05 15.20
CA ASN A 135 8.45 16.22 16.42
C ASN A 135 7.61 16.67 17.62
N ALA A 136 6.57 17.48 17.39
CA ALA A 136 5.68 17.95 18.45
C ALA A 136 4.56 16.94 18.81
N ASN A 137 4.28 15.95 17.95
CA ASN A 137 3.18 14.99 18.10
C ASN A 137 3.71 13.55 18.09
N THR A 138 4.61 13.26 19.04
CA THR A 138 5.23 11.92 19.17
C THR A 138 4.22 10.81 19.47
N ASN A 139 3.02 11.14 19.94
CA ASN A 139 1.90 10.23 20.12
C ASN A 139 1.38 9.62 18.80
N LEU A 140 1.71 10.21 17.65
CA LEU A 140 1.42 9.67 16.32
C LEU A 140 2.48 8.65 15.85
N ILE A 141 3.55 8.43 16.61
CA ILE A 141 4.49 7.37 16.33
C ILE A 141 3.83 6.03 16.67
N ARG A 142 3.89 5.08 15.74
CA ARG A 142 3.38 3.72 15.91
C ARG A 142 4.49 2.71 15.71
N ARG A 143 4.48 1.65 16.52
CA ARG A 143 5.52 0.62 16.55
C ARG A 143 4.96 -0.76 16.31
N LYS A 144 5.80 -1.67 15.82
CA LYS A 144 5.35 -3.01 15.40
C LYS A 144 4.81 -3.86 16.56
N ASN A 145 5.29 -3.63 17.77
CA ASN A 145 4.88 -4.35 18.99
C ASN A 145 3.47 -3.99 19.47
N GLU A 146 2.90 -2.88 18.96
CA GLU A 146 1.54 -2.43 19.26
C GLU A 146 0.49 -3.21 18.45
N LEU A 147 0.91 -3.89 17.38
CA LEU A 147 0.02 -4.54 16.43
C LEU A 147 -0.19 -6.01 16.80
N ARG A 148 -1.43 -6.40 17.09
CA ARG A 148 -1.81 -7.77 17.42
C ARG A 148 -3.07 -8.19 16.68
N TYR A 149 -2.95 -9.25 15.91
CA TYR A 149 -4.03 -9.76 15.06
C TYR A 149 -4.16 -11.27 15.19
N GLU A 150 -5.29 -11.70 15.73
CA GLU A 150 -5.66 -13.11 15.87
C GLU A 150 -6.85 -13.44 14.97
N VAL A 151 -6.77 -14.57 14.29
CA VAL A 151 -7.78 -15.04 13.34
C VAL A 151 -8.20 -16.45 13.70
N LYS A 152 -9.51 -16.72 13.59
CA LYS A 152 -10.04 -18.07 13.73
C LYS A 152 -9.46 -18.96 12.62
N ILE A 153 -9.17 -20.22 12.97
CA ILE A 153 -8.50 -21.16 12.06
C ILE A 153 -9.23 -21.33 10.72
N LEU A 154 -10.56 -21.39 10.72
CA LEU A 154 -11.34 -21.52 9.48
C LEU A 154 -11.13 -20.32 8.55
N ASN A 155 -11.18 -19.10 9.09
CA ASN A 155 -10.96 -17.88 8.32
C ASN A 155 -9.51 -17.78 7.85
N PHE A 156 -8.56 -18.26 8.67
CA PHE A 156 -7.16 -18.38 8.28
C PHE A 156 -6.98 -19.26 7.04
N LEU A 157 -7.60 -20.45 7.01
CA LEU A 157 -7.53 -21.36 5.88
C LEU A 157 -8.17 -20.76 4.62
N LEU A 158 -9.30 -20.07 4.75
CA LEU A 158 -9.95 -19.38 3.63
C LEU A 158 -9.08 -18.23 3.11
N GLY A 159 -8.50 -17.42 3.99
CA GLY A 159 -7.56 -16.36 3.61
C GLY A 159 -6.32 -16.92 2.91
N ALA A 160 -5.77 -18.02 3.42
CA ALA A 160 -4.63 -18.71 2.80
C ALA A 160 -4.97 -19.24 1.40
N PHE A 161 -6.18 -19.76 1.19
CA PHE A 161 -6.67 -20.19 -0.12
C PHE A 161 -6.69 -19.02 -1.12
N PHE A 162 -7.28 -17.87 -0.75
CA PHE A 162 -7.31 -16.70 -1.63
C PHE A 162 -5.90 -16.18 -1.96
N VAL A 163 -5.03 -16.12 -0.95
CA VAL A 163 -3.63 -15.73 -1.14
C VAL A 163 -2.90 -16.67 -2.08
N PHE A 164 -3.10 -17.97 -1.95
CA PHE A 164 -2.48 -18.95 -2.84
C PHE A 164 -2.94 -18.77 -4.29
N VAL A 165 -4.25 -18.60 -4.51
CA VAL A 165 -4.81 -18.35 -5.84
C VAL A 165 -4.26 -17.05 -6.45
N ILE A 166 -4.32 -15.93 -5.72
CA ILE A 166 -3.82 -14.63 -6.21
C ILE A 166 -2.30 -14.68 -6.42
N GLY A 167 -1.57 -15.27 -5.47
CA GLY A 167 -0.12 -15.38 -5.52
C GLY A 167 0.43 -16.23 -6.66
N ILE A 168 -0.40 -17.08 -7.27
CA ILE A 168 -0.07 -17.81 -8.51
C ILE A 168 -0.58 -17.05 -9.74
N CYS A 169 -1.87 -16.68 -9.75
CA CYS A 169 -2.50 -16.09 -10.92
C CYS A 169 -1.89 -14.73 -11.28
N LEU A 170 -1.62 -13.87 -10.29
CA LEU A 170 -1.16 -12.50 -10.54
C LEU A 170 0.22 -12.47 -11.22
N PRO A 171 1.27 -13.15 -10.70
CA PRO A 171 2.56 -13.20 -11.39
C PRO A 171 2.45 -13.77 -12.81
N ILE A 172 1.64 -14.83 -13.02
CA ILE A 172 1.43 -15.40 -14.35
C ILE A 172 0.80 -14.38 -15.29
N SER A 173 -0.27 -13.69 -14.85
CA SER A 173 -0.91 -12.65 -15.65
C SER A 173 0.05 -11.51 -15.98
N GLU A 174 0.85 -11.06 -15.01
CA GLU A 174 1.88 -10.06 -15.24
C GLU A 174 2.89 -10.54 -16.29
N PHE A 175 3.43 -11.76 -16.15
CA PHE A 175 4.38 -12.32 -17.11
C PHE A 175 3.83 -12.32 -18.55
N PHE A 176 2.57 -12.71 -18.75
CA PHE A 176 1.94 -12.65 -20.08
C PHE A 176 1.77 -11.22 -20.59
N LEU A 177 1.41 -10.26 -19.73
CA LEU A 177 1.33 -8.85 -20.11
C LEU A 177 2.71 -8.32 -20.56
N TRP A 178 3.79 -8.72 -19.88
CA TRP A 178 5.16 -8.37 -20.27
C TRP A 178 5.52 -8.94 -21.66
N ILE A 179 5.14 -10.18 -21.96
CA ILE A 179 5.35 -10.78 -23.30
C ILE A 179 4.62 -9.98 -24.38
N VAL A 180 3.32 -9.69 -24.15
CA VAL A 180 2.50 -8.93 -25.10
C VAL A 180 3.11 -7.54 -25.33
N TYR A 181 3.48 -6.86 -24.25
CA TYR A 181 4.09 -5.53 -24.34
C TYR A 181 5.43 -5.55 -25.08
N GLY A 182 6.27 -6.57 -24.83
CA GLY A 182 7.53 -6.78 -25.55
C GLY A 182 7.32 -6.96 -27.05
N PHE A 183 6.35 -7.80 -27.44
CA PHE A 183 6.01 -8.01 -28.85
C PHE A 183 5.50 -6.73 -29.52
N LEU A 184 4.58 -6.01 -28.88
CA LEU A 184 4.05 -4.74 -29.39
C LEU A 184 5.15 -3.68 -29.54
N SER A 185 6.10 -3.64 -28.60
CA SER A 185 7.24 -2.72 -28.65
C SER A 185 8.15 -3.01 -29.85
N ILE A 186 8.47 -4.29 -30.10
CA ILE A 186 9.26 -4.71 -31.28
C ILE A 186 8.53 -4.36 -32.58
N LEU A 187 7.22 -4.65 -32.66
CA LEU A 187 6.41 -4.32 -33.83
C LEU A 187 6.41 -2.80 -34.10
N ASN A 188 6.28 -1.97 -33.07
CA ASN A 188 6.31 -0.52 -33.20
C ASN A 188 7.67 0.00 -33.69
N ILE A 189 8.77 -0.58 -33.19
CA ILE A 189 10.13 -0.28 -33.68
C ILE A 189 10.26 -0.65 -35.17
N PHE A 190 9.76 -1.83 -35.56
CA PHE A 190 9.80 -2.26 -36.95
C PHE A 190 8.99 -1.34 -37.88
N ILE A 191 7.75 -1.01 -37.52
CA ILE A 191 6.88 -0.10 -38.29
C ILE A 191 7.52 1.29 -38.40
N SER A 192 8.01 1.85 -37.29
CA SER A 192 8.66 3.17 -37.31
C SER A 192 9.95 3.18 -38.16
N SER A 193 10.69 2.07 -38.21
CA SER A 193 11.88 1.93 -39.06
C SER A 193 11.53 1.89 -40.55
N ILE A 194 10.40 1.29 -40.93
CA ILE A 194 9.89 1.29 -42.31
C ILE A 194 9.40 2.68 -42.69
N SER A 195 8.66 3.34 -41.79
CA SER A 195 8.12 4.68 -42.02
C SER A 195 9.20 5.75 -42.21
N LYS A 196 10.38 5.59 -41.61
CA LYS A 196 11.52 6.53 -41.77
C LYS A 196 12.35 6.30 -43.03
N ARG A 197 12.12 5.19 -43.75
CA ARG A 197 12.82 4.85 -45.01
C ARG A 197 12.03 5.27 -46.26
N LYS A 198 10.82 5.80 -46.10
CA LYS A 198 10.03 6.44 -47.15
C LYS A 198 10.11 7.95 -46.99
#